data_AF-A0A258BBD0-F1
#
_entry.id   AF-A0A258BBD0-F1
#
_cell.length_a   1.000
_cell.length_b   1.000
_cell.length_c   1.000
_cell.angle_alpha   90.00
_cell.angle_beta   90.00
_cell.angle_gamma   90.00
#
_symmetry.space_group_name_H-M   'P 1'
#
loop_
_entity.id
_entity.type
_entity.pdbx_description
1 polymer ?
#
loop_
_entity_poly.entity_id
_entity_poly.type
_entity_poly.pdbx_seq_one_letter_code
_entity_poly.pdbx_strand_id
1 'polypeptide(L)'
;MFTNVGPIGIPLTVLAFGPDGLAPSVLLMVLSNILIFSLGSAVMTGKMDAKSIYASPLVWSMGLGLWFGHHQMNLPDWLDTSVTMVSTILIPLMLISLGTRLAEGKIEHVKAGVIATVLSIVLRLMVAYLVMWILPLEPIQKGALIIFAGLPPAVFNYILADRHNQEPHKVASIVMVGHLLSVVYLPLVIWLAIYTGTP
;
A
#
# COMPACT_ATOMS: atom_id res chain seq x y z
N MET A 1 -4.22 1.25 -11.53
CA MET A 1 -4.05 2.32 -10.53
C MET A 1 -3.17 1.82 -9.42
N PHE A 2 -2.35 2.69 -8.83
CA PHE A 2 -1.55 2.32 -7.66
C PHE A 2 -2.40 2.22 -6.41
N THR A 3 -1.97 1.40 -5.46
CA THR A 3 -2.74 1.06 -4.27
C THR A 3 -2.29 1.85 -3.05
N ASN A 4 -3.19 2.04 -2.09
CA ASN A 4 -2.91 2.77 -0.86
C ASN A 4 -2.14 1.91 0.16
N VAL A 5 -0.87 1.64 -0.14
CA VAL A 5 -0.06 0.63 0.56
C VAL A 5 0.33 0.97 1.99
N GLY A 6 0.66 2.22 2.29
CA GLY A 6 1.10 2.60 3.65
C GLY A 6 -0.08 2.67 4.62
N PRO A 7 -0.99 3.66 4.47
CA PRO A 7 -2.12 3.87 5.36
C PRO A 7 -3.11 2.70 5.49
N ILE A 8 -3.15 1.78 4.52
CA ILE A 8 -4.12 0.66 4.53
C ILE A 8 -3.41 -0.70 4.59
N GLY A 9 -2.36 -0.92 3.80
CA GLY A 9 -1.67 -2.22 3.74
C GLY A 9 -1.02 -2.64 5.05
N ILE A 10 -0.24 -1.75 5.67
CA ILE A 10 0.44 -2.03 6.93
C ILE A 10 -0.55 -2.37 8.06
N PRO A 11 -1.54 -1.50 8.39
CA PRO A 11 -2.42 -1.79 9.51
C PRO A 11 -3.28 -3.04 9.29
N LEU A 12 -3.72 -3.32 8.05
CA LEU A 12 -4.51 -4.54 7.78
C LEU A 12 -3.68 -5.82 7.90
N THR A 13 -2.41 -5.78 7.50
CA THR A 13 -1.55 -6.96 7.61
C THR A 13 -1.17 -7.22 9.06
N VAL A 14 -0.89 -6.17 9.84
CA VAL A 14 -0.65 -6.30 11.29
C VAL A 14 -1.93 -6.73 12.02
N LEU A 15 -3.10 -6.27 11.59
CA LEU A 15 -4.38 -6.74 12.13
C LEU A 15 -4.60 -8.24 11.86
N ALA A 16 -4.20 -8.73 10.69
CA ALA A 16 -4.40 -10.13 10.29
C ALA A 16 -3.37 -11.10 10.88
N PHE A 17 -2.11 -10.68 11.00
CA PHE A 17 -0.97 -11.54 11.34
C PHE A 17 -0.16 -11.09 12.56
N GLY A 18 -0.59 -10.04 13.25
CA GLY A 18 0.14 -9.49 14.40
C GLY A 18 1.45 -8.80 14.02
N PRO A 19 2.40 -8.65 14.96
CA PRO A 19 3.68 -7.98 14.75
C PRO A 19 4.50 -8.59 13.60
N ASP A 20 4.37 -9.90 13.37
CA ASP A 20 5.09 -10.63 12.31
C ASP A 20 4.68 -10.16 10.90
N GLY A 21 3.49 -9.59 10.75
CA GLY A 21 3.02 -8.99 9.51
C GLY A 21 3.70 -7.65 9.15
N LEU A 22 4.42 -7.02 10.09
CA LEU A 22 5.00 -5.70 9.90
C LEU A 22 6.14 -5.72 8.87
N ALA A 23 7.11 -6.60 9.04
CA ALA A 23 8.27 -6.73 8.16
C ALA A 23 7.88 -6.98 6.68
N PRO A 24 7.03 -7.97 6.34
CA PRO A 24 6.60 -8.16 4.96
C PRO A 24 5.81 -6.97 4.41
N SER A 25 5.01 -6.29 5.24
CA SER A 25 4.28 -5.09 4.82
C SER A 25 5.20 -3.93 4.45
N VAL A 26 6.24 -3.70 5.25
CA VAL A 26 7.23 -2.65 4.97
C VAL A 26 7.97 -2.95 3.67
N LEU A 27 8.37 -4.20 3.45
CA LEU A 27 9.01 -4.64 2.21
C LEU A 27 8.10 -4.40 1.00
N LEU A 28 6.85 -4.86 1.05
CA LEU A 28 5.87 -4.68 -0.02
C LEU A 28 5.53 -3.20 -0.27
N MET A 29 5.47 -2.37 0.79
CA MET A 29 5.27 -0.94 0.66
C MET A 29 6.41 -0.28 -0.11
N VAL A 30 7.66 -0.68 0.17
CA VAL A 30 8.81 -0.10 -0.54
C VAL A 30 8.85 -0.54 -1.99
N LEU A 31 8.66 -1.83 -2.27
CA LEU A 31 8.54 -2.32 -3.64
C LEU A 31 7.44 -1.57 -4.40
N SER A 32 6.28 -1.38 -3.76
CA SER A 32 5.16 -0.63 -4.34
C SER A 32 5.52 0.83 -4.61
N ASN A 33 6.19 1.50 -3.67
CA ASN A 33 6.63 2.89 -3.85
C ASN A 33 7.66 3.02 -4.98
N ILE A 34 8.62 2.10 -5.06
CA ILE A 34 9.57 2.06 -6.18
C ILE A 34 8.80 1.94 -7.50
N LEU A 35 7.82 1.03 -7.61
CA LEU A 35 7.00 0.85 -8.81
C LEU A 35 6.14 2.09 -9.13
N ILE A 36 5.55 2.72 -8.12
CA ILE A 36 4.76 3.97 -8.25
C ILE A 36 5.62 5.08 -8.86
N PHE A 37 6.80 5.32 -8.29
CA PHE A 37 7.64 6.45 -8.69
C PHE A 37 8.51 6.16 -9.92
N SER A 38 8.79 4.89 -10.24
CA SER A 38 9.49 4.49 -11.47
C SER A 38 8.51 4.28 -12.62
N LEU A 39 7.84 3.12 -12.68
CA LEU A 39 6.92 2.73 -13.74
C LEU A 39 5.68 3.61 -13.78
N GLY A 40 5.13 4.00 -12.62
CA GLY A 40 3.95 4.85 -12.58
C GLY A 40 4.16 6.24 -13.15
N SER A 41 5.26 6.87 -12.75
CA SER A 41 5.69 8.14 -13.33
C SER A 41 5.99 7.99 -14.83
N ALA A 42 6.69 6.94 -15.24
CA ALA A 42 7.04 6.70 -16.63
C ALA A 42 5.81 6.49 -17.54
N VAL A 43 4.80 5.74 -17.09
CA VAL A 43 3.57 5.51 -17.86
C VAL A 43 2.74 6.79 -17.98
N MET A 44 2.72 7.66 -16.96
CA MET A 44 1.95 8.91 -17.01
C MET A 44 2.65 10.06 -17.74
N THR A 45 3.97 10.13 -17.66
CA THR A 45 4.75 11.30 -18.15
C THR A 45 5.65 10.98 -19.33
N GLY A 46 5.78 9.70 -19.69
CA GLY A 46 6.75 9.21 -20.67
C GLY A 46 8.20 9.25 -20.18
N LYS A 47 8.47 9.71 -18.96
CA LYS A 47 9.81 9.85 -18.39
C LYS A 47 9.85 9.28 -16.98
N MET A 48 10.94 8.59 -16.66
CA MET A 48 11.17 8.13 -15.29
C MET A 48 11.74 9.28 -14.46
N ASP A 49 10.97 9.78 -13.49
CA ASP A 49 11.46 10.79 -12.55
C ASP A 49 12.18 10.13 -11.36
N ALA A 50 13.40 9.67 -11.60
CA ALA A 50 14.23 9.04 -10.58
C ALA A 50 14.53 9.97 -9.38
N LYS A 51 14.48 11.30 -9.57
CA LYS A 51 14.75 12.26 -8.50
C LYS A 51 13.68 12.22 -7.41
N SER A 52 12.43 11.96 -7.78
CA SER A 52 11.33 11.79 -6.82
C SER A 52 11.52 10.58 -5.89
N ILE A 53 12.17 9.51 -6.39
CA ILE A 53 12.49 8.30 -5.61
C ILE A 53 13.53 8.62 -4.54
N TYR A 54 14.66 9.24 -4.94
CA TYR A 54 15.73 9.60 -4.02
C TYR A 54 15.35 10.73 -3.07
N ALA A 55 14.34 11.55 -3.39
CA ALA A 55 13.84 12.57 -2.48
C ALA A 55 12.88 12.03 -1.41
N SER A 56 12.43 10.77 -1.52
CA SER A 56 11.45 10.19 -0.60
C SER A 56 12.09 9.81 0.74
N PRO A 57 11.67 10.41 1.87
CA PRO A 57 12.20 10.06 3.20
C PRO A 57 12.01 8.58 3.56
N LEU A 58 10.97 7.95 3.00
CA LEU A 58 10.63 6.56 3.23
C LEU A 58 11.68 5.61 2.64
N VAL A 59 12.23 5.95 1.46
CA VAL A 59 13.30 5.18 0.82
C VAL A 59 14.57 5.23 1.66
N TRP A 60 14.95 6.42 2.15
CA TRP A 60 16.09 6.58 3.05
C TRP A 60 15.90 5.85 4.38
N SER A 61 14.70 5.95 4.97
CA SER A 61 14.38 5.29 6.24
C SER A 61 14.52 3.77 6.13
N MET A 62 14.07 3.19 5.02
CA MET A 62 14.24 1.75 4.78
C MET A 62 15.71 1.40 4.53
N GLY A 63 16.43 2.18 3.73
CA GLY A 63 17.86 1.97 3.49
C GLY A 63 18.66 1.96 4.78
N LEU A 64 18.38 2.91 5.68
CA LEU A 64 18.95 2.95 7.03
C LEU A 64 18.54 1.75 7.87
N GLY A 65 17.26 1.37 7.88
CA GLY A 65 16.78 0.21 8.62
C GLY A 65 17.44 -1.10 8.18
N LEU A 66 17.56 -1.33 6.87
CA LEU A 66 18.26 -2.49 6.30
C LEU A 66 19.76 -2.45 6.61
N TRP A 67 20.37 -1.27 6.53
CA TRP A 67 21.79 -1.08 6.85
C TRP A 67 22.08 -1.44 8.31
N PHE A 68 21.30 -0.92 9.25
CA PHE A 68 21.43 -1.19 10.68
C PHE A 68 21.17 -2.67 10.99
N GLY A 69 20.11 -3.25 10.40
CA GLY A 69 19.79 -4.66 10.56
C GLY A 69 20.89 -5.60 10.03
N HIS A 70 21.45 -5.31 8.85
CA HIS A 70 22.54 -6.09 8.26
C HIS A 70 23.81 -6.03 9.12
N HIS A 71 24.15 -4.86 9.64
CA HIS A 71 25.36 -4.66 10.47
C HIS A 71 25.14 -4.98 11.96
N GLN A 72 23.94 -5.44 12.34
CA GLN A 72 23.54 -5.67 13.73
C GLN A 72 23.84 -4.46 14.63
N MET A 73 23.71 -3.26 14.07
CA MET A 73 23.93 -2.01 14.79
C MET A 73 22.66 -1.67 15.57
N ASN A 74 22.80 -1.49 16.88
CA ASN A 74 21.72 -1.00 17.71
C ASN A 74 21.71 0.52 17.72
N LEU A 75 20.51 1.11 17.73
CA LEU A 75 20.36 2.53 18.02
C LEU A 75 20.69 2.78 19.50
N PRO A 76 21.19 3.98 19.86
CA PRO A 76 21.29 4.36 21.27
C PRO A 76 19.92 4.30 21.96
N ASP A 77 19.88 3.86 23.21
CA ASP A 77 18.62 3.57 23.95
C ASP A 77 17.60 4.72 23.90
N TRP A 78 18.06 5.98 24.01
CA TRP A 78 17.19 7.16 23.96
C TRP A 78 16.51 7.33 22.61
N LEU A 79 17.18 6.97 21.52
CA LEU A 79 16.65 7.06 20.16
C LEU A 79 15.75 5.88 19.86
N ASP A 80 16.16 4.67 20.24
CA ASP A 80 15.36 3.45 20.07
C ASP A 80 14.01 3.53 20.80
N THR A 81 14.04 3.99 22.06
CA THR A 81 12.82 4.22 22.85
C THR A 81 11.91 5.23 22.17
N SER A 82 12.47 6.37 21.71
CA SER A 82 11.70 7.42 21.05
C SER A 82 11.06 6.93 19.74
N VAL A 83 11.83 6.23 18.90
CA VAL A 83 11.35 5.67 17.63
C VAL A 83 10.28 4.61 17.88
N THR A 84 10.47 3.74 18.86
CA THR A 84 9.51 2.71 19.25
C THR A 84 8.19 3.34 19.72
N MET A 85 8.24 4.33 20.61
CA MET A 85 7.05 5.05 21.07
C MET A 85 6.30 5.72 19.91
N VAL A 86 7.01 6.35 18.98
CA VAL A 86 6.37 6.95 17.79
C VAL A 86 5.77 5.87 16.89
N SER A 87 6.52 4.80 16.59
CA SER A 87 6.06 3.76 15.66
C SER A 87 4.79 3.04 16.13
N THR A 88 4.64 2.82 17.44
CA THR A 88 3.46 2.13 18.01
C THR A 88 2.16 2.91 17.82
N ILE A 89 2.19 4.26 17.83
CA ILE A 89 0.98 5.07 17.60
C ILE A 89 0.69 5.30 16.10
N LEU A 90 1.64 5.06 15.20
CA LEU A 90 1.44 5.25 13.76
C LEU A 90 0.34 4.35 13.19
N ILE A 91 0.23 3.09 13.65
CA ILE A 91 -0.80 2.16 13.16
C ILE A 91 -2.22 2.70 13.48
N PRO A 92 -2.56 3.04 14.74
CA PRO A 92 -3.83 3.71 15.06
C PRO A 92 -4.08 4.99 14.26
N LEU A 93 -3.07 5.86 14.10
CA LEU A 93 -3.21 7.11 13.36
C LEU A 93 -3.49 6.88 11.87
N MET A 94 -2.88 5.85 11.26
CA MET A 94 -3.15 5.45 9.89
C MET A 94 -4.61 4.99 9.72
N LEU A 95 -5.14 4.20 10.65
CA LEU A 95 -6.54 3.76 10.64
C LEU A 95 -7.53 4.93 10.83
N ILE A 96 -7.22 5.88 11.72
CA ILE A 96 -8.04 7.09 11.91
C ILE A 96 -8.02 7.94 10.63
N SER A 97 -6.84 8.14 10.02
CA SER A 97 -6.71 8.88 8.76
C SER A 97 -7.47 8.22 7.61
N LEU A 98 -7.55 6.89 7.59
CA LEU A 98 -8.41 6.15 6.66
C LEU A 98 -9.89 6.49 6.91
N GLY A 99 -10.33 6.49 8.17
CA GLY A 99 -11.70 6.84 8.55
C GLY A 99 -12.13 8.25 8.11
N THR A 100 -11.27 9.26 8.28
CA THR A 100 -11.59 10.63 7.87
C THR A 100 -11.67 10.79 6.36
N ARG A 101 -10.78 10.13 5.61
CA ARG A 101 -10.81 10.14 4.13
C ARG A 101 -12.07 9.50 3.56
N LEU A 102 -12.63 8.50 4.24
CA LEU A 102 -13.92 7.89 3.84
C LEU A 102 -15.10 8.85 4.05
N ALA A 103 -15.05 9.72 5.05
CA ALA A 103 -16.14 10.64 5.39
C ALA A 103 -16.27 11.85 4.45
N GLU A 104 -15.19 12.27 3.79
CA GLU A 104 -15.14 13.55 3.04
C GLU A 104 -15.49 13.45 1.55
N GLY A 105 -15.65 12.25 0.99
CA GLY A 105 -15.76 12.11 -0.46
C GLY A 105 -17.10 12.55 -1.08
N LYS A 106 -17.06 13.04 -2.33
CA LYS A 106 -18.23 13.29 -3.19
C LYS A 106 -18.16 12.42 -4.46
N ILE A 107 -19.26 11.78 -4.84
CA ILE A 107 -19.29 10.81 -5.96
C ILE A 107 -20.06 11.38 -7.16
N GLU A 108 -19.41 11.47 -8.32
CA GLU A 108 -20.04 11.94 -9.56
C GLU A 108 -19.95 10.91 -10.72
N HIS A 109 -19.00 9.96 -10.69
CA HIS A 109 -18.79 8.95 -11.75
C HIS A 109 -18.73 7.50 -11.22
N VAL A 110 -19.83 7.05 -10.62
CA VAL A 110 -19.94 5.72 -9.95
C VAL A 110 -19.58 4.56 -10.90
N LYS A 111 -20.17 4.50 -12.10
CA LYS A 111 -20.03 3.35 -13.02
C LYS A 111 -18.57 3.11 -13.43
N ALA A 112 -17.86 4.17 -13.80
CA ALA A 112 -16.44 4.08 -14.13
C ALA A 112 -15.61 3.66 -12.91
N GLY A 113 -15.93 4.17 -11.73
CA GLY A 113 -15.30 3.78 -10.47
C GLY A 113 -15.45 2.30 -10.15
N VAL A 114 -16.65 1.73 -10.30
CA VAL A 114 -16.92 0.31 -10.04
C VAL A 114 -16.12 -0.57 -11.00
N ILE A 115 -16.21 -0.30 -12.31
CA ILE A 115 -15.51 -1.09 -13.34
C ILE A 115 -13.99 -1.05 -13.12
N ALA A 116 -13.43 0.14 -12.91
CA ALA A 116 -12.00 0.30 -12.70
C ALA A 116 -11.53 -0.40 -11.41
N THR A 117 -12.34 -0.39 -10.35
CA THR A 117 -12.03 -1.05 -9.08
C THR A 117 -12.00 -2.57 -9.25
N VAL A 118 -13.07 -3.16 -9.82
CA VAL A 118 -13.17 -4.61 -10.03
C VAL A 118 -12.04 -5.11 -10.91
N LEU A 119 -11.81 -4.48 -12.07
CA LEU A 119 -10.73 -4.86 -12.99
C LEU A 119 -9.37 -4.76 -12.32
N SER A 120 -9.12 -3.67 -11.58
CA SER A 120 -7.84 -3.48 -10.90
C SER A 120 -7.60 -4.56 -9.85
N ILE A 121 -8.61 -4.93 -9.05
CA ILE A 121 -8.46 -5.96 -8.00
C ILE A 121 -8.23 -7.33 -8.63
N VAL A 122 -9.05 -7.72 -9.61
CA VAL A 122 -8.92 -9.02 -10.28
C VAL A 122 -7.53 -9.16 -10.90
N LEU A 123 -7.07 -8.15 -11.64
CA LEU A 123 -5.75 -8.19 -12.27
C LEU A 123 -4.62 -8.29 -11.23
N ARG A 124 -4.70 -7.52 -10.15
CA ARG A 124 -3.68 -7.53 -9.08
C ARG A 124 -3.65 -8.86 -8.34
N LEU A 125 -4.81 -9.43 -8.02
CA LEU A 125 -4.89 -10.75 -7.38
C LEU A 125 -4.36 -11.85 -8.30
N MET A 126 -4.68 -11.82 -9.60
CA MET A 126 -4.11 -12.75 -10.58
C MET A 126 -2.58 -12.68 -10.61
N VAL A 127 -2.02 -11.46 -10.64
CA VAL A 127 -0.55 -11.28 -10.59
C VAL A 127 0.02 -11.76 -9.25
N ALA A 128 -0.63 -11.49 -8.13
CA ALA A 128 -0.20 -11.98 -6.82
C ALA A 128 -0.15 -13.51 -6.78
N TYR A 129 -1.19 -14.20 -7.29
CA TYR A 129 -1.20 -15.66 -7.41
C TYR A 129 -0.08 -16.19 -8.30
N LEU A 130 0.19 -15.54 -9.42
CA LEU A 130 1.31 -15.90 -10.29
C LEU A 130 2.66 -15.76 -9.55
N VAL A 131 2.86 -14.67 -8.81
CA VAL A 131 4.07 -14.44 -8.01
C VAL A 131 4.22 -15.51 -6.92
N MET A 132 3.14 -15.86 -6.22
CA MET A 132 3.14 -16.93 -5.21
C MET A 132 3.46 -18.31 -5.78
N TRP A 133 3.22 -18.52 -7.09
CA TRP A 133 3.53 -19.78 -7.76
C TRP A 133 4.99 -19.87 -8.20
N ILE A 134 5.60 -18.72 -8.52
CA ILE A 134 6.99 -18.64 -8.99
C ILE A 134 7.97 -18.51 -7.82
N LEU A 135 7.61 -17.77 -6.77
CA LEU A 135 8.49 -17.49 -5.64
C LEU A 135 8.13 -18.37 -4.42
N PRO A 136 9.13 -18.94 -3.73
CA PRO A 136 8.92 -19.67 -2.49
C PRO A 136 8.68 -18.68 -1.33
N LEU A 137 7.43 -18.22 -1.20
CA LEU A 137 7.02 -17.31 -0.13
C LEU A 137 6.53 -18.09 1.10
N GLU A 138 6.91 -17.60 2.29
CA GLU A 138 6.36 -18.09 3.56
C GLU A 138 4.87 -17.73 3.69
N PRO A 139 4.09 -18.43 4.54
CA PRO A 139 2.65 -18.20 4.66
C PRO A 139 2.29 -16.72 4.92
N ILE A 140 2.88 -16.08 5.93
CA ILE A 140 2.61 -14.66 6.26
C ILE A 140 2.94 -13.74 5.07
N GLN A 141 4.00 -14.04 4.32
CA GLN A 141 4.39 -13.27 3.14
C GLN A 141 3.35 -13.40 2.01
N LYS A 142 2.79 -14.59 1.79
CA LYS A 142 1.67 -14.82 0.86
C LYS A 142 0.43 -14.04 1.27
N GLY A 143 0.06 -14.12 2.56
CA GLY A 143 -1.06 -13.38 3.11
C GLY A 143 -0.90 -11.86 2.94
N ALA A 144 0.26 -11.32 3.28
CA ALA A 144 0.59 -9.90 3.08
C ALA A 144 0.49 -9.49 1.60
N LEU A 145 1.00 -10.31 0.68
CA LEU A 145 0.92 -10.05 -0.76
C LEU A 145 -0.55 -9.97 -1.25
N ILE A 146 -1.42 -10.86 -0.77
CA ILE A 146 -2.86 -10.85 -1.10
C ILE A 146 -3.53 -9.59 -0.56
N ILE A 147 -3.25 -9.20 0.70
CA ILE A 147 -3.77 -7.96 1.29
C ILE A 147 -3.37 -6.77 0.41
N PHE A 148 -2.08 -6.64 0.07
CA PHE A 148 -1.55 -5.56 -0.76
C PHE A 148 -2.16 -5.53 -2.17
N ALA A 149 -2.40 -6.70 -2.75
CA ALA A 149 -3.06 -6.85 -4.04
C ALA A 149 -4.54 -6.44 -4.00
N GLY A 150 -5.22 -6.59 -2.86
CA GLY A 150 -6.62 -6.19 -2.69
C GLY A 150 -6.84 -4.72 -2.36
N LEU A 151 -5.82 -3.96 -1.94
CA LEU A 151 -6.00 -2.58 -1.43
C LEU A 151 -6.76 -1.63 -2.38
N PRO A 152 -7.52 -0.65 -1.87
CA PRO A 152 -8.13 0.36 -2.72
C PRO A 152 -7.06 1.28 -3.35
N PRO A 153 -7.41 1.99 -4.43
CA PRO A 153 -6.49 2.89 -5.12
C PRO A 153 -5.99 4.03 -4.22
N ALA A 154 -4.71 4.40 -4.33
CA ALA A 154 -4.12 5.51 -3.60
C ALA A 154 -4.68 6.88 -4.03
N VAL A 155 -4.84 7.79 -3.06
CA VAL A 155 -5.12 9.22 -3.33
C VAL A 155 -4.01 9.87 -4.17
N PHE A 156 -2.79 9.33 -4.10
CA PHE A 156 -1.68 9.76 -4.95
C PHE A 156 -2.02 9.70 -6.45
N ASN A 157 -2.86 8.76 -6.90
CA ASN A 157 -3.28 8.71 -8.30
C ASN A 157 -4.02 9.98 -8.73
N TYR A 158 -4.86 10.56 -7.84
CA TYR A 158 -5.56 11.82 -8.11
C TYR A 158 -4.59 12.99 -8.20
N ILE A 159 -3.66 13.11 -7.25
CA ILE A 159 -2.65 14.19 -7.24
C ILE A 159 -1.82 14.16 -8.54
N LEU A 160 -1.46 12.96 -8.98
CA LEU A 160 -0.69 12.80 -10.21
C LEU A 160 -1.53 13.15 -11.45
N ALA A 161 -2.81 12.76 -11.47
CA ALA A 161 -3.74 13.10 -12.54
C ALA A 161 -3.99 14.61 -12.63
N ASP A 162 -4.13 15.29 -11.49
CA ASP A 162 -4.30 16.74 -11.40
C ASP A 162 -3.07 17.49 -11.91
N ARG A 163 -1.86 17.09 -11.45
CA ARG A 163 -0.59 17.67 -11.91
C ARG A 163 -0.35 17.52 -13.41
N HIS A 164 -0.86 16.46 -14.03
CA HIS A 164 -0.69 16.19 -15.45
C HIS A 164 -1.93 16.52 -16.29
N ASN A 165 -2.95 17.14 -15.68
CA ASN A 165 -4.22 17.50 -16.31
C ASN A 165 -4.92 16.32 -17.03
N GLN A 166 -4.90 15.14 -16.41
CA GLN A 166 -5.44 13.88 -16.95
C GLN A 166 -6.74 13.48 -16.23
N GLU A 167 -7.88 14.03 -16.67
CA GLU A 167 -9.22 13.73 -16.14
C GLU A 167 -9.30 13.64 -14.59
N PRO A 168 -8.79 14.63 -13.81
CA PRO A 168 -8.64 14.52 -12.36
C PRO A 168 -9.94 14.22 -11.61
N HIS A 169 -11.07 14.77 -12.06
CA HIS A 169 -12.40 14.50 -11.48
C HIS A 169 -12.81 13.02 -11.60
N LYS A 170 -12.49 12.38 -12.74
CA LYS A 170 -12.79 10.97 -12.98
C LYS A 170 -11.90 10.08 -12.11
N VAL A 171 -10.61 10.41 -12.01
CA VAL A 171 -9.67 9.68 -11.15
C VAL A 171 -10.06 9.81 -9.68
N ALA A 172 -10.44 11.00 -9.22
CA ALA A 172 -10.96 11.23 -7.86
C ALA A 172 -12.19 10.35 -7.59
N SER A 173 -13.14 10.32 -8.52
CA SER A 173 -14.34 9.49 -8.38
C SER A 173 -14.00 7.99 -8.34
N ILE A 174 -13.03 7.52 -9.14
CA ILE A 174 -12.59 6.12 -9.07
C ILE A 174 -11.94 5.83 -7.73
N VAL A 175 -11.08 6.74 -7.22
CA VAL A 175 -10.42 6.57 -5.93
C VAL A 175 -11.45 6.44 -4.82
N MET A 176 -12.44 7.32 -4.79
CA MET A 176 -13.48 7.31 -3.76
C MET A 176 -14.36 6.06 -3.84
N VAL A 177 -14.87 5.71 -5.03
CA VAL A 177 -15.68 4.49 -5.22
C VAL A 177 -14.90 3.24 -4.83
N GLY A 178 -13.61 3.19 -5.16
CA GLY A 178 -12.74 2.08 -4.79
C GLY A 178 -12.58 1.90 -3.29
N HIS A 179 -12.52 3.00 -2.52
CA HIS A 179 -12.50 2.97 -1.05
C HIS A 179 -13.86 2.60 -0.46
N LEU A 180 -14.98 3.06 -1.03
CA LEU A 180 -16.31 2.63 -0.56
C LEU A 180 -16.55 1.13 -0.78
N LEU A 181 -16.20 0.63 -1.97
CA LEU A 181 -16.29 -0.80 -2.28
C LEU A 181 -15.34 -1.62 -1.40
N SER A 182 -14.21 -1.05 -0.96
CA SER A 182 -13.24 -1.76 -0.13
C SER A 182 -13.80 -2.16 1.22
N VAL A 183 -14.77 -1.42 1.75
CA VAL A 183 -15.49 -1.82 2.97
C VAL A 183 -16.16 -3.19 2.80
N VAL A 184 -16.63 -3.50 1.59
CA VAL A 184 -17.33 -4.76 1.29
C VAL A 184 -16.37 -5.87 0.90
N TYR A 185 -15.40 -5.61 0.01
CA TYR A 185 -14.53 -6.67 -0.51
C TYR A 185 -13.27 -6.92 0.35
N LEU A 186 -12.76 -5.95 1.12
CA LEU A 186 -11.55 -6.17 1.93
C LEU A 186 -11.71 -7.26 2.98
N PRO A 187 -12.85 -7.41 3.68
CA PRO A 187 -13.04 -8.55 4.57
C PRO A 187 -12.84 -9.89 3.88
N LEU A 188 -13.28 -10.03 2.62
CA LEU A 188 -13.06 -11.24 1.82
C LEU A 188 -11.58 -11.42 1.44
N VAL A 189 -10.89 -10.33 1.07
CA VAL A 189 -9.45 -10.35 0.79
C VAL A 189 -8.66 -10.75 2.05
N ILE A 190 -9.02 -10.22 3.22
CA ILE A 190 -8.36 -10.53 4.49
C ILE A 190 -8.64 -11.98 4.87
N TRP A 191 -9.88 -12.47 4.72
CA TRP A 191 -10.20 -13.88 4.94
C TRP A 191 -9.35 -14.79 4.06
N LEU A 192 -9.24 -14.47 2.76
CA LEU A 192 -8.40 -15.21 1.83
C LEU A 192 -6.92 -15.16 2.23
N ALA A 193 -6.42 -13.99 2.61
CA ALA A 193 -5.05 -13.80 3.06
C ALA A 193 -4.72 -14.63 4.29
N ILE A 194 -5.60 -14.64 5.31
CA ILE A 194 -5.44 -15.45 6.51
C ILE A 194 -5.43 -16.93 6.14
N TYR A 195 -6.39 -17.39 5.33
CA TYR A 195 -6.45 -18.79 4.88
C TYR A 195 -5.17 -19.24 4.17
N THR A 196 -4.57 -18.38 3.34
CA THR A 196 -3.29 -18.68 2.68
C THR A 196 -2.06 -18.46 3.55
N GLY A 197 -2.20 -17.70 4.62
CA GLY A 197 -1.12 -17.20 5.45
C GLY A 197 -0.97 -17.88 6.81
N THR A 198 -1.88 -18.79 7.15
CA THR A 198 -1.76 -19.74 8.26
C THR A 198 -1.25 -21.08 7.74
N PRO A 199 -0.29 -21.73 8.42
CA PRO A 199 0.18 -23.07 8.07
C PRO A 199 -0.89 -24.15 8.20
#